data_AF-T1H5A0-F1
#
_entry.id   AF-T1H5A0-F1
#
_cell.length_a   1.000
_cell.length_b   1.000
_cell.length_c   1.000
_cell.angle_alpha   90.00
_cell.angle_beta   90.00
_cell.angle_gamma   90.00
#
_symmetry.space_group_name_H-M   'P 1'
#
loop_
_entity.id
_entity.type
_entity.pdbx_description
1 polymer ?
#
loop_
_entity_poly.entity_id
_entity_poly.type
_entity_poly.pdbx_seq_one_letter_code
_entity_poly.pdbx_strand_id
1 'polypeptide(L)'
;MVTDAEKNLIIYMYPPPPIVPECSIELDEWEHVTAFKIVSLAYEGTRSGLKEYLCIGTNYNYSEDITSRGRILIYDIVEVVPEPGKPLTKFKLKEIYKKEQKGPVSAITDCLGFLVTSVGQKVYIWQLKDGDLIGVAFIDTNIYVHQMISVKSLIVIADVYKSISILRFQEEYRTL
;
A
#
# COMPACT_ATOMS: atom_id res chain seq x y z
N MET A 1 15.41 -7.31 -28.67
CA MET A 1 15.84 -8.23 -27.61
C MET A 1 16.00 -7.43 -26.34
N VAL A 2 14.92 -7.26 -25.58
CA VAL A 2 14.98 -6.66 -24.24
C VAL A 2 14.92 -7.85 -23.29
N THR A 3 16.01 -8.05 -22.58
CA THR A 3 16.26 -9.14 -21.65
C THR A 3 15.20 -9.17 -20.56
N ASP A 4 14.61 -10.34 -20.33
CA ASP A 4 13.87 -10.71 -19.13
C ASP A 4 14.68 -10.35 -17.87
N ALA A 5 14.37 -9.19 -17.29
CA ALA A 5 14.68 -8.92 -15.89
C ALA A 5 13.53 -9.52 -15.09
N GLU A 6 13.80 -10.57 -14.30
CA GLU A 6 12.85 -11.21 -13.40
C GLU A 6 12.09 -10.15 -12.58
N LYS A 7 10.79 -10.04 -12.85
CA LYS A 7 9.90 -8.95 -12.40
C LYS A 7 9.31 -9.23 -11.02
N ASN A 8 10.16 -9.56 -10.05
CA ASN A 8 9.72 -9.90 -8.69
C ASN A 8 9.96 -8.73 -7.73
N LEU A 9 8.93 -8.34 -6.96
CA LEU A 9 9.15 -7.52 -5.77
C LEU A 9 9.65 -8.44 -4.66
N ILE A 10 10.97 -8.42 -4.46
CA ILE A 10 11.61 -9.14 -3.35
C ILE A 10 11.68 -8.18 -2.16
N ILE A 11 10.88 -8.45 -1.13
CA ILE A 11 10.95 -7.71 0.13
C ILE A 11 12.01 -8.35 1.00
N TYR A 12 13.13 -7.64 1.20
CA TYR A 12 14.21 -8.07 2.09
C TYR A 12 13.86 -7.68 3.54
N MET A 13 13.73 -8.65 4.43
CA MET A 13 13.54 -8.42 5.87
C MET A 13 14.91 -8.39 6.59
N TYR A 14 15.13 -7.39 7.46
CA TYR A 14 16.37 -7.18 8.24
C TYR A 14 16.30 -7.88 9.62
N PRO A 15 17.41 -8.40 10.23
CA PRO A 15 18.84 -8.22 9.95
C PRO A 15 19.37 -9.03 8.76
N PRO A 16 20.51 -8.66 8.13
CA PRO A 16 21.02 -9.42 6.99
C PRO A 16 21.73 -10.65 7.58
N PRO A 17 21.21 -11.87 7.36
CA PRO A 17 21.55 -12.62 6.14
C PRO A 17 20.44 -13.61 5.68
N PRO A 18 20.74 -14.53 4.75
CA PRO A 18 20.27 -14.59 3.35
C PRO A 18 18.78 -14.25 3.09
N ILE A 19 18.44 -14.00 1.82
CA ILE A 19 17.05 -13.83 1.34
C ILE A 19 16.17 -14.90 2.00
N VAL A 20 15.16 -14.48 2.76
CA VAL A 20 14.20 -15.41 3.36
C VAL A 20 13.48 -16.09 2.19
N PRO A 21 13.67 -17.41 1.99
CA PRO A 21 12.98 -18.12 0.92
C PRO A 21 11.47 -17.95 1.10
N GLU A 22 10.72 -17.85 0.00
CA GLU A 22 9.25 -17.80 0.01
C GLU A 22 8.63 -16.48 0.54
N CYS A 23 9.42 -15.42 0.72
CA CYS A 23 8.94 -14.07 1.03
C CYS A 23 9.02 -13.12 -0.17
N SER A 24 8.81 -13.63 -1.38
CA SER A 24 8.66 -12.83 -2.61
C SER A 24 7.18 -12.62 -2.93
N ILE A 25 6.85 -11.41 -3.41
CA ILE A 25 5.52 -11.11 -3.95
C ILE A 25 5.66 -11.07 -5.47
N GLU A 26 5.01 -12.02 -6.14
CA GLU A 26 4.93 -12.02 -7.59
C GLU A 26 3.90 -10.98 -8.05
N LEU A 27 4.33 -10.15 -8.99
CA LEU A 27 3.52 -9.14 -9.64
C LEU A 27 3.13 -9.64 -11.03
N ASP A 28 2.02 -9.10 -11.53
CA ASP A 28 1.54 -9.48 -12.85
C ASP A 28 2.43 -8.83 -13.95
N GLU A 29 2.30 -9.29 -15.19
CA GLU A 29 2.96 -8.63 -16.30
C GLU A 29 2.55 -7.17 -16.42
N TRP A 30 3.54 -6.29 -16.67
CA TRP A 30 3.35 -4.84 -16.79
C TRP A 30 2.86 -4.15 -15.52
N GLU A 31 2.84 -4.85 -14.39
CA GLU A 31 2.55 -4.25 -13.11
C GLU A 31 3.82 -3.72 -12.47
N HIS A 32 3.79 -2.44 -12.12
CA HIS A 32 4.91 -1.74 -11.49
C HIS A 32 4.50 -1.24 -10.10
N VAL A 33 5.37 -1.44 -9.13
CA VAL A 33 5.23 -0.83 -7.80
C VAL A 33 5.51 0.66 -7.90
N THR A 34 4.55 1.45 -7.43
CA THR A 34 4.60 2.91 -7.41
C THR A 34 4.77 3.45 -5.99
N ALA A 35 4.21 2.74 -5.01
CA ALA A 35 4.26 3.13 -3.61
C ALA A 35 4.41 1.90 -2.71
N PHE A 36 5.25 2.01 -1.69
CA PHE A 36 5.41 1.00 -0.65
C PHE A 36 5.60 1.69 0.70
N LYS A 37 4.76 1.35 1.68
CA LYS A 37 4.86 1.86 3.04
C LYS A 37 4.41 0.82 4.06
N ILE A 38 5.02 0.89 5.25
CA ILE A 38 4.41 0.34 6.46
C ILE A 38 3.34 1.32 6.91
N VAL A 39 2.12 0.83 7.12
CA VAL A 39 0.95 1.62 7.51
C VAL A 39 0.37 1.12 8.83
N SER A 40 0.00 2.02 9.72
CA SER A 40 -0.67 1.68 10.98
C SER A 40 -2.19 1.79 10.83
N LEU A 41 -2.88 0.65 10.76
CA LEU A 41 -4.33 0.58 10.53
C LEU A 41 -5.08 0.12 11.79
N ALA A 42 -6.34 0.54 11.92
CA ALA A 42 -7.21 0.18 13.03
C ALA A 42 -7.36 -1.35 13.16
N TYR A 43 -7.15 -1.88 14.36
CA TYR A 43 -7.22 -3.30 14.64
C TYR A 43 -7.58 -3.57 16.12
N GLU A 44 -8.75 -4.17 16.33
CA GLU A 44 -9.32 -4.43 17.67
C GLU A 44 -8.51 -5.42 18.51
N GLY A 45 -7.69 -6.28 17.89
CA GLY A 45 -6.91 -7.30 18.59
C GLY A 45 -5.64 -6.79 19.28
N THR A 46 -5.35 -5.49 19.25
CA THR A 46 -4.16 -4.88 19.88
C THR A 46 -4.55 -3.87 20.95
N ARG A 47 -3.74 -3.72 22.00
CA ARG A 47 -4.00 -2.75 23.08
C ARG A 47 -4.02 -1.30 22.60
N SER A 48 -3.22 -0.98 21.58
CA SER A 48 -3.17 0.34 20.93
C SER A 48 -4.39 0.62 20.04
N GLY A 49 -5.15 -0.42 19.68
CA GLY A 49 -6.18 -0.33 18.63
C GLY A 49 -5.60 -0.18 17.22
N LEU A 50 -4.29 -0.34 17.04
CA LEU A 50 -3.57 -0.18 15.77
C LEU A 50 -2.63 -1.36 15.54
N LYS A 51 -2.54 -1.81 14.28
CA LYS A 51 -1.59 -2.81 13.82
C LYS A 51 -0.89 -2.33 12.55
N GLU A 52 0.40 -2.65 12.44
CA GLU A 52 1.21 -2.35 11.27
C GLU A 52 0.99 -3.40 10.17
N TYR A 53 0.87 -2.92 8.94
CA TYR A 53 0.79 -3.75 7.74
C TYR A 53 1.74 -3.22 6.67
N LEU A 54 2.22 -4.13 5.82
CA LEU A 54 2.88 -3.75 4.57
C LEU A 54 1.81 -3.38 3.55
N CYS A 55 1.86 -2.16 3.02
CA CYS A 55 0.94 -1.72 1.98
C CYS A 55 1.72 -1.34 0.71
N ILE A 56 1.31 -1.92 -0.41
CA ILE A 56 1.91 -1.74 -1.72
C ILE A 56 0.83 -1.21 -2.67
N GLY A 57 1.18 -0.15 -3.38
CA GLY A 57 0.39 0.42 -4.46
C GLY A 57 1.08 0.10 -5.77
N THR A 58 0.29 -0.33 -6.75
CA THR A 58 0.81 -0.69 -8.07
C THR A 58 0.07 0.02 -9.19
N ASN A 59 0.68 -0.02 -10.37
CA ASN A 59 0.14 0.47 -11.63
C ASN A 59 0.44 -0.52 -12.76
N TYR A 60 -0.57 -0.89 -13.54
CA TYR A 60 -0.41 -1.58 -14.81
C TYR A 60 -0.05 -0.57 -15.91
N ASN A 61 1.18 -0.66 -16.42
CA ASN A 61 1.72 0.24 -17.43
C ASN A 61 1.82 -0.47 -18.78
N TYR A 62 0.73 -0.44 -19.56
CA TYR A 62 0.69 -1.04 -20.89
C TYR A 62 1.11 -0.07 -21.99
N SER A 63 0.40 1.06 -22.12
CA SER A 63 0.63 2.15 -23.08
C SER A 63 -0.22 3.37 -22.69
N GLU A 64 0.03 4.53 -23.29
CA GLU A 64 -0.78 5.74 -23.10
C GLU A 64 -2.23 5.58 -23.57
N ASP A 65 -2.46 4.80 -24.63
CA ASP A 65 -3.79 4.57 -25.21
C ASP A 65 -4.67 3.60 -24.39
N ILE A 66 -4.10 2.96 -23.36
CA ILE A 66 -4.79 2.00 -22.52
C ILE A 66 -4.99 2.63 -21.14
N THR A 67 -6.23 2.65 -20.67
CA THR A 67 -6.55 3.16 -19.33
C THR A 67 -5.73 2.43 -18.27
N SER A 68 -4.88 3.19 -17.58
CA SER A 68 -4.09 2.71 -16.46
C SER A 68 -4.99 2.31 -15.29
N ARG A 69 -4.69 1.14 -14.71
CA ARG A 69 -5.31 0.60 -13.50
C ARG A 69 -4.22 0.24 -12.50
N GLY A 70 -4.58 0.03 -11.25
CA GLY A 70 -3.62 -0.32 -10.20
C GLY A 70 -4.18 -1.36 -9.24
N ARG A 71 -3.36 -1.84 -8.31
CA ARG A 71 -3.81 -2.67 -7.19
C ARG A 71 -3.37 -2.06 -5.87
N ILE A 72 -4.16 -2.31 -4.84
CA ILE A 72 -3.71 -2.15 -3.45
C ILE A 72 -3.46 -3.56 -2.94
N LEU A 73 -2.26 -3.80 -2.43
CA LEU A 73 -1.85 -5.04 -1.79
C LEU A 73 -1.52 -4.74 -0.33
N ILE A 74 -2.13 -5.46 0.60
CA ILE A 74 -1.88 -5.36 2.03
C ILE A 74 -1.45 -6.73 2.53
N TYR A 75 -0.26 -6.78 3.13
CA TYR A 75 0.32 -7.97 3.72
C TYR A 75 0.58 -7.76 5.21
N ASP A 76 0.40 -8.82 5.97
CA ASP A 76 0.74 -8.93 7.38
C ASP A 76 1.98 -9.84 7.52
N ILE A 77 2.94 -9.44 8.34
CA ILE A 77 4.10 -10.29 8.65
C ILE A 77 3.74 -11.11 9.87
N VAL A 78 3.48 -12.40 9.66
CA VAL A 78 3.10 -13.33 10.74
C VAL A 78 4.27 -14.22 11.11
N GLU A 79 4.40 -14.50 12.41
CA GLU A 79 5.33 -15.49 12.91
C GLU A 79 4.71 -16.89 12.84
N VAL A 80 5.44 -17.82 12.25
CA VAL A 80 5.07 -19.22 12.09
C VAL A 80 6.18 -20.12 12.62
N VAL A 81 5.84 -21.39 12.89
CA VAL A 81 6.84 -22.38 13.28
C VAL A 81 7.82 -22.58 12.11
N PRO A 82 9.13 -22.36 12.32
CA PRO A 82 10.12 -22.49 11.25
C PRO A 82 10.27 -23.95 10.82
N GLU A 83 10.69 -24.16 9.57
CA GLU A 83 10.97 -25.50 9.07
C GLU A 83 12.24 -26.06 9.75
N PRO A 84 12.30 -27.38 10.03
CA PRO A 84 13.49 -27.99 10.57
C PRO A 84 14.72 -27.72 9.70
N GLY A 85 15.74 -27.08 10.28
CA GLY A 85 16.98 -26.72 9.56
C GLY A 85 16.94 -25.38 8.80
N LYS A 86 15.80 -24.66 8.76
CA LYS A 86 15.68 -23.33 8.15
C LYS A 86 15.07 -22.31 9.13
N PRO A 87 15.85 -21.74 10.07
CA PRO A 87 15.31 -20.83 11.09
C PRO A 87 14.73 -19.51 10.54
N LEU A 88 15.08 -19.13 9.31
CA LEU A 88 14.62 -17.90 8.67
C LEU A 88 13.17 -17.98 8.20
N THR A 89 12.60 -19.17 8.00
CA THR A 89 11.20 -19.35 7.60
C THR A 89 10.20 -19.12 8.74
N LYS A 90 10.66 -18.55 9.87
CA LYS A 90 9.81 -18.16 10.98
C LYS A 90 8.87 -16.99 10.65
N PHE A 91 9.17 -16.21 9.61
CA PHE A 91 8.33 -15.12 9.16
C PHE A 91 7.68 -15.50 7.83
N LYS A 92 6.37 -15.24 7.73
CA LYS A 92 5.60 -15.46 6.51
C LYS A 92 4.78 -14.22 6.18
N LEU A 93 4.71 -13.89 4.90
CA LEU A 93 3.81 -12.87 4.39
C LEU A 93 2.42 -13.46 4.25
N LYS A 94 1.46 -12.94 5.02
CA LYS A 94 0.04 -13.28 4.92
C LYS A 94 -0.67 -12.20 4.12
N GLU A 95 -1.31 -12.59 3.02
CA GLU A 95 -2.15 -11.69 2.25
C GLU A 95 -3.41 -11.34 3.04
N ILE A 96 -3.65 -10.04 3.25
CA ILE A 96 -4.85 -9.52 3.92
C ILE A 96 -5.81 -8.93 2.90
N TYR A 97 -5.29 -8.20 1.92
CA TYR A 97 -6.07 -7.58 0.87
C TYR A 97 -5.27 -7.55 -0.44
N LYS A 98 -5.88 -7.95 -1.54
CA LYS A 98 -5.30 -7.85 -2.88
C LYS A 98 -6.42 -7.62 -3.89
N LYS A 99 -6.69 -6.36 -4.23
CA LYS A 99 -7.74 -6.02 -5.22
C LYS A 99 -7.32 -4.87 -6.11
N GLU A 100 -7.86 -4.92 -7.33
CA GLU A 100 -7.69 -3.91 -8.36
C GLU A 100 -8.48 -2.63 -8.05
N GLN A 101 -7.95 -1.50 -8.49
CA GLN A 101 -8.52 -0.18 -8.40
C GLN A 101 -8.75 0.39 -9.80
N LYS A 102 -9.75 1.28 -9.91
CA LYS A 102 -10.16 1.89 -11.19
C LYS A 102 -9.15 2.90 -11.78
N GLY A 103 -8.02 3.10 -11.11
CA GLY A 103 -6.93 3.93 -11.56
C GLY A 103 -5.61 3.47 -10.93
N PRO A 104 -4.47 4.04 -11.36
CA PRO A 104 -3.17 3.73 -10.78
C PRO A 104 -3.17 4.13 -9.31
N VAL A 105 -2.66 3.26 -8.44
CA VAL A 105 -2.40 3.62 -7.05
C VAL A 105 -1.03 4.30 -7.05
N SER A 106 -0.93 5.60 -6.78
CA SER A 106 0.33 6.35 -6.99
C SER A 106 1.05 6.73 -5.71
N ALA A 107 0.34 6.82 -4.60
CA ALA A 107 0.90 7.15 -3.30
C ALA A 107 0.09 6.50 -2.18
N ILE A 108 0.76 6.23 -1.05
CA ILE A 108 0.18 5.59 0.14
C ILE A 108 0.63 6.33 1.39
N THR A 109 -0.27 6.47 2.36
CA THR A 109 0.03 6.80 3.76
C THR A 109 -1.11 6.25 4.64
N ASP A 110 -0.99 6.36 5.95
CA ASP A 110 -2.09 6.10 6.90
C ASP A 110 -2.43 7.35 7.69
N CYS A 111 -3.66 7.48 8.18
CA CYS A 111 -4.10 8.62 8.98
C CYS A 111 -5.12 8.12 10.01
N LEU A 112 -4.83 8.28 11.30
CA LEU A 112 -5.72 7.89 12.40
C LEU A 112 -6.24 6.43 12.31
N GLY A 113 -5.41 5.48 11.85
CA GLY A 113 -5.82 4.08 11.69
C GLY A 113 -6.58 3.78 10.38
N PHE A 114 -6.72 4.76 9.50
CA PHE A 114 -7.28 4.58 8.15
C PHE A 114 -6.16 4.55 7.12
N LEU A 115 -6.36 3.77 6.06
CA LEU A 115 -5.45 3.77 4.91
C LEU A 115 -5.81 4.96 4.01
N VAL A 116 -4.80 5.70 3.57
CA VAL A 116 -4.96 6.80 2.61
C VAL A 116 -4.21 6.44 1.35
N THR A 117 -4.90 6.38 0.22
CA THR A 117 -4.27 6.10 -1.08
C THR A 117 -4.65 7.16 -2.10
N SER A 118 -3.70 7.50 -2.97
CA SER A 118 -4.02 8.22 -4.20
C SER A 118 -4.31 7.18 -5.28
N VAL A 119 -5.47 7.29 -5.91
CA VAL A 119 -5.92 6.44 -7.02
C VAL A 119 -6.33 7.34 -8.17
N GLY A 120 -5.50 7.41 -9.21
CA GLY A 120 -5.65 8.38 -10.30
C GLY A 120 -5.69 9.82 -9.79
N GLN A 121 -6.72 10.57 -10.14
CA GLN A 121 -6.90 11.97 -9.72
C GLN A 121 -7.69 12.12 -8.41
N LYS A 122 -7.75 11.08 -7.59
CA LYS A 122 -8.45 11.12 -6.30
C LYS A 122 -7.56 10.66 -5.18
N VAL A 123 -7.78 11.21 -4.00
CA VAL A 123 -7.29 10.65 -2.74
C VAL A 123 -8.47 10.02 -2.02
N TYR A 124 -8.29 8.78 -1.59
CA TYR A 124 -9.28 8.00 -0.88
C TYR A 124 -8.81 7.70 0.54
N ILE A 125 -9.75 7.70 1.48
CA ILE A 125 -9.58 7.18 2.83
C ILE A 125 -10.38 5.88 2.93
N TRP A 126 -9.71 4.83 3.39
CA TRP A 126 -10.24 3.49 3.53
C TRP A 126 -10.17 3.01 4.97
N GLN A 127 -11.21 2.31 5.40
CA GLN A 127 -11.19 1.53 6.62
C GLN A 127 -10.94 0.06 6.26
N LEU A 128 -9.87 -0.54 6.80
CA LEU A 128 -9.66 -1.98 6.72
C LEU A 128 -10.58 -2.68 7.71
N LYS A 129 -11.51 -3.50 7.21
CA LYS A 129 -12.47 -4.24 8.04
C LYS A 129 -12.74 -5.60 7.42
N ASP A 130 -12.65 -6.66 8.23
CA ASP A 130 -12.94 -8.04 7.82
C ASP A 130 -12.18 -8.50 6.55
N GLY A 131 -10.95 -8.02 6.38
CA GLY A 131 -10.11 -8.32 5.20
C GLY A 131 -10.48 -7.52 3.93
N ASP A 132 -11.34 -6.50 4.04
CA ASP A 132 -11.75 -5.65 2.93
C ASP A 132 -11.48 -4.17 3.21
N LEU A 133 -11.37 -3.36 2.15
CA LEU A 133 -11.24 -1.91 2.23
C LEU A 133 -12.59 -1.25 1.97
N ILE A 134 -13.15 -0.63 3.01
CA ILE A 134 -14.40 0.12 2.93
C ILE A 134 -14.06 1.60 2.69
N GLY A 135 -14.56 2.17 1.61
CA GLY A 135 -14.38 3.59 1.31
C GLY A 135 -15.09 4.48 2.33
N VAL A 136 -14.34 5.37 2.97
CA VAL A 136 -14.83 6.29 4.02
C VAL A 136 -15.04 7.69 3.46
N ALA A 137 -14.03 8.22 2.77
CA ALA A 137 -14.05 9.56 2.19
C ALA A 137 -13.19 9.59 0.92
N PHE A 138 -13.42 10.58 0.07
CA PHE A 138 -12.53 10.88 -1.05
C PHE A 138 -12.51 12.38 -1.35
N ILE A 139 -11.45 12.84 -2.01
CA ILE A 139 -11.37 14.18 -2.57
C ILE A 139 -10.72 14.13 -3.95
N ASP A 140 -11.19 14.99 -4.84
CA ASP A 140 -10.55 15.19 -6.14
C ASP A 140 -9.23 15.94 -5.96
N THR A 141 -8.23 15.52 -6.70
CA THR A 141 -6.89 16.13 -6.76
C THR A 141 -6.62 16.62 -8.18
N ASN A 142 -5.42 17.13 -8.44
CA ASN A 142 -5.09 17.73 -9.71
C ASN A 142 -4.66 16.70 -10.76
N ILE A 143 -3.36 16.44 -10.86
CA ILE A 143 -2.79 15.71 -11.99
C ILE A 143 -2.36 14.32 -11.56
N TYR A 144 -1.39 14.24 -10.66
CA TYR A 144 -0.81 12.97 -10.22
C TYR A 144 -0.11 13.18 -8.88
N VAL A 145 -0.70 12.63 -7.82
CA VAL A 145 -0.10 12.65 -6.49
C VAL A 145 0.94 11.53 -6.41
N HIS A 146 2.22 11.90 -6.38
CA HIS A 146 3.31 10.92 -6.33
C HIS A 146 3.84 10.68 -4.91
N GLN A 147 3.49 11.53 -3.95
CA GLN A 147 3.92 11.37 -2.56
C GLN A 147 2.85 11.89 -1.59
N MET A 148 2.71 11.18 -0.47
CA MET A 148 1.85 11.60 0.64
C MET A 148 2.54 11.36 1.97
N ILE A 149 2.30 12.25 2.92
CA ILE A 149 2.74 12.14 4.31
C ILE A 149 1.58 12.59 5.19
N SER A 150 1.37 11.92 6.30
CA SER A 150 0.37 12.29 7.30
C SER A 150 1.03 12.67 8.62
N VAL A 151 0.43 13.63 9.31
CA VAL A 151 0.78 14.00 10.67
C VAL A 151 -0.52 14.24 11.44
N LYS A 152 -0.81 13.37 12.41
CA LYS A 152 -2.09 13.36 13.13
C LYS A 152 -3.25 13.25 12.12
N SER A 153 -4.12 14.25 12.07
CA SER A 153 -5.27 14.33 11.16
C SER A 153 -4.99 15.08 9.85
N LEU A 154 -3.78 15.62 9.67
CA LEU A 154 -3.39 16.33 8.46
C LEU A 154 -2.72 15.38 7.49
N ILE A 155 -3.03 15.53 6.20
CA ILE A 155 -2.45 14.77 5.10
C ILE A 155 -1.86 15.78 4.12
N VAL A 156 -0.56 15.71 3.90
CA VAL A 156 0.15 16.51 2.89
C VAL A 156 0.31 15.64 1.65
N ILE A 157 -0.17 16.14 0.52
CA ILE A 157 -0.04 15.50 -0.78
C ILE A 157 0.86 16.34 -1.67
N ALA A 158 1.73 15.70 -2.45
CA ALA A 158 2.57 16.34 -3.45
C ALA A 158 2.13 15.93 -4.85
N ASP A 159 1.67 16.90 -5.64
CA ASP A 159 1.37 16.73 -7.04
C ASP A 159 2.63 16.97 -7.88
N VAL A 160 2.79 16.17 -8.95
CA VAL A 160 3.96 16.25 -9.84
C VAL A 160 4.15 17.63 -10.48
N TYR A 161 3.08 18.42 -10.63
CA TYR A 161 3.09 19.72 -11.30
C TYR A 161 2.41 20.84 -10.52
N LYS A 162 1.43 20.53 -9.66
CA LYS A 162 0.59 21.49 -8.95
C LYS A 162 0.99 21.73 -7.49
N SER A 163 2.28 21.56 -7.18
CA SER A 163 2.83 21.81 -5.84
C SER A 163 2.22 20.87 -4.78
N ILE A 164 2.29 21.28 -3.51
CA ILE A 164 1.72 20.56 -2.37
C ILE A 164 0.33 21.08 -2.01
N SER A 165 -0.51 20.17 -1.51
CA SER A 165 -1.79 20.49 -0.88
C SER A 165 -1.86 19.87 0.51
N ILE A 166 -2.50 20.56 1.45
CA ILE A 166 -2.73 20.08 2.81
C ILE A 166 -4.22 19.79 2.96
N LEU A 167 -4.54 18.55 3.32
CA LEU A 167 -5.88 18.05 3.57
C LEU A 167 -6.04 17.77 5.07
N ARG A 168 -7.28 17.77 5.57
CA ARG A 168 -7.56 17.43 6.98
C ARG A 168 -8.67 16.41 7.06
N PHE A 169 -8.33 15.21 7.53
CA PHE A 169 -9.34 14.22 7.83
C PHE A 169 -10.05 14.51 9.15
N GLN A 170 -11.38 14.56 9.12
CA GLN A 170 -12.24 14.68 10.29
C GLN A 170 -12.98 13.37 10.51
N GLU A 171 -12.46 12.55 11.44
CA GLU A 171 -12.92 11.18 11.69
C GLU A 171 -14.41 11.11 12.06
N GLU A 172 -14.87 12.01 12.95
CA GLU A 172 -16.26 12.07 13.41
C GLU A 172 -17.25 12.23 12.25
N TYR A 173 -16.90 13.07 11.27
CA TYR A 173 -17.76 13.39 10.13
C TYR A 173 -17.44 12.55 8.89
N ARG A 174 -16.39 11.72 8.94
CA ARG A 174 -15.89 10.93 7.81
C ARG A 174 -15.68 11.78 6.54
N THR A 175 -15.05 12.95 6.68
CA THR A 175 -14.78 13.88 5.57
C THR A 175 -13.31 14.31 5.52
N LEU A 176 -12.82 14.58 4.30
CA LEU A 176 -11.54 15.24 4.00
C LEU A 176 -11.68 16.77 3.93
#